data_AF-A0A8S4N3J6-F1
#
_entry.id   AF-A0A8S4N3J6-F1
#
_cell.length_a   1.000
_cell.length_b   1.000
_cell.length_c   1.000
_cell.angle_alpha   90.00
_cell.angle_beta   90.00
_cell.angle_gamma   90.00
#
_symmetry.space_group_name_H-M   'P 1'
#
loop_
_entity.id
_entity.type
_entity.pdbx_description
1 polymer ?
#
loop_
_entity_poly.entity_id
_entity_poly.type
_entity_poly.pdbx_seq_one_letter_code
_entity_poly.pdbx_strand_id
1 'polypeptide(L)'
;MANHDDLKDERVPLCLHWSVEKVADWIEEIGFPYYRECITRNLVDGKRLIHIDSSHLPKIGITDFEHIKLIAKCIRDMLEIEDPDWHRSISKPPRENLGMYLEMKSGTGERRDERTYKKFLANTTDAKWQPPLANHCLILPH
;
A
#
# COMPACT_ATOMS: atom_id res chain seq x y z
N MET A 1 18.39 0.81 -1.13
CA MET A 1 18.43 0.71 -2.61
C MET A 1 17.21 -0.11 -3.04
N ALA A 2 16.45 0.37 -4.01
CA ALA A 2 15.26 -0.36 -4.47
C ALA A 2 15.68 -1.73 -5.02
N ASN A 3 14.99 -2.78 -4.57
CA ASN A 3 15.28 -4.14 -4.97
C ASN A 3 14.78 -4.32 -6.41
N HIS A 4 15.68 -4.24 -7.39
CA HIS A 4 15.36 -4.21 -8.83
C HIS A 4 14.55 -5.42 -9.32
N ASP A 5 14.48 -6.49 -8.54
CA ASP A 5 13.70 -7.68 -8.86
C ASP A 5 12.19 -7.52 -8.64
N ASP A 6 11.75 -6.62 -7.74
CA ASP A 6 10.32 -6.33 -7.57
C ASP A 6 9.76 -5.52 -8.75
N LEU A 7 10.58 -4.65 -9.37
CA LEU A 7 10.20 -3.92 -10.59
C LEU A 7 9.97 -4.83 -11.81
N LYS A 8 10.43 -6.08 -11.75
CA LYS A 8 10.24 -7.07 -12.84
C LYS A 8 8.95 -7.88 -12.67
N ASP A 9 8.29 -7.79 -11.52
CA ASP A 9 7.05 -8.52 -11.27
C ASP A 9 5.86 -7.64 -11.62
N GLU A 10 5.15 -8.01 -12.70
CA GLU A 10 3.99 -7.25 -13.22
C GLU A 10 2.85 -7.11 -12.21
N ARG A 11 2.83 -7.96 -11.16
CA ARG A 11 1.81 -7.93 -10.10
C ARG A 11 2.08 -6.90 -9.03
N VAL A 12 3.30 -6.34 -8.97
CA VAL A 12 3.66 -5.35 -7.96
C VAL A 12 3.47 -3.97 -8.58
N PRO A 13 2.63 -3.10 -7.99
CA PRO A 13 2.37 -1.79 -8.56
C PRO A 13 3.63 -0.94 -8.52
N LEU A 14 3.97 -0.33 -9.65
CA LEU A 14 5.16 0.52 -9.81
C LEU A 14 5.16 1.73 -8.88
N CYS A 15 3.97 2.15 -8.43
CA CYS A 15 3.81 3.27 -7.51
C CYS A 15 4.54 3.07 -6.18
N LEU A 16 4.82 1.83 -5.77
CA LEU A 16 5.57 1.52 -4.55
C LEU A 16 6.96 2.17 -4.52
N HIS A 17 7.56 2.39 -5.69
CA HIS A 17 8.90 2.94 -5.84
C HIS A 17 8.92 4.43 -6.19
N TRP A 18 7.77 5.09 -6.20
CA TRP A 18 7.69 6.51 -6.50
C TRP A 18 8.32 7.35 -5.41
N SER A 19 9.12 8.34 -5.83
CA SER A 19 9.56 9.41 -4.95
C SER A 19 8.39 10.35 -4.64
N VAL A 20 8.58 11.21 -3.64
CA VAL A 20 7.59 12.22 -3.26
C VAL A 20 7.24 13.13 -4.45
N GLU A 21 8.23 13.49 -5.26
CA GLU A 21 8.05 14.30 -6.46
C GLU A 21 7.20 13.58 -7.50
N LYS A 22 7.43 12.28 -7.71
CA LYS A 22 6.65 11.51 -8.67
C LYS A 22 5.19 11.34 -8.23
N VAL A 23 4.95 11.18 -6.93
CA VAL A 23 3.58 11.18 -6.37
C VAL A 23 2.91 12.55 -6.54
N ALA A 24 3.68 13.63 -6.37
CA ALA A 24 3.19 14.98 -6.55
C ALA A 24 2.82 15.28 -8.01
N ASP A 25 3.65 14.83 -8.97
CA ASP A 25 3.36 14.90 -10.40
C ASP A 25 2.11 14.09 -10.76
N TRP A 26 1.96 12.90 -10.18
CA TRP A 26 0.76 12.09 -10.38
C TRP A 26 -0.52 12.80 -9.94
N ILE A 27 -0.49 13.51 -8.79
CA ILE A 27 -1.64 14.28 -8.30
C ILE A 27 -2.03 15.42 -9.27
N GLU A 28 -1.05 16.02 -9.94
CA GLU A 28 -1.30 16.98 -11.02
C GLU A 28 -1.91 16.31 -12.26
N GLU A 29 -1.36 15.16 -12.67
CA GLU A 29 -1.82 14.39 -13.84
C GLU A 29 -3.29 13.96 -13.71
N ILE A 30 -3.75 13.62 -12.50
CA ILE A 30 -5.17 13.28 -12.25
C ILE A 30 -6.10 14.49 -12.13
N GLY A 31 -5.56 15.71 -12.26
CA GLY A 31 -6.33 16.96 -12.32
C GLY A 31 -6.41 17.75 -11.02
N PHE A 32 -5.58 17.46 -10.01
CA PHE A 32 -5.58 18.18 -8.73
C PHE A 32 -4.24 18.91 -8.43
N PRO A 33 -3.80 19.84 -9.29
CA PRO A 33 -2.49 20.47 -9.15
C PRO A 33 -2.30 21.26 -7.85
N TYR A 34 -3.40 21.77 -7.28
CA TYR A 34 -3.38 22.51 -6.02
C TYR A 34 -2.97 21.65 -4.82
N TYR A 35 -3.07 20.32 -4.90
CA TYR A 35 -2.67 19.41 -3.84
C TYR A 35 -1.21 18.96 -3.93
N ARG A 36 -0.46 19.40 -4.95
CA ARG A 36 0.98 19.11 -5.07
C ARG A 36 1.73 19.43 -3.78
N GLU A 37 1.56 20.65 -3.27
CA GLU A 37 2.23 21.11 -2.06
C GLU A 37 1.79 20.32 -0.82
N CYS A 38 0.55 19.84 -0.80
CA CYS A 38 0.07 18.98 0.28
C CYS A 38 0.82 17.64 0.30
N ILE A 39 1.10 17.05 -0.86
CA ILE A 39 1.88 15.80 -0.98
C ILE A 39 3.34 16.03 -0.58
N THR A 40 3.98 17.05 -1.14
CA THR A 40 5.42 17.29 -0.93
C THR A 40 5.72 17.68 0.52
N ARG A 41 4.92 18.57 1.12
CA ARG A 41 5.09 19.01 2.51
C ARG A 41 4.90 17.88 3.52
N ASN A 42 4.02 16.91 3.22
CA ASN A 42 3.78 15.75 4.09
C ASN A 42 4.67 14.54 3.77
N LEU A 43 5.62 14.68 2.83
CA LEU A 43 6.57 13.64 2.41
C LEU A 43 5.85 12.33 2.05
N VAL A 44 4.78 12.44 1.26
CA VAL A 44 4.02 11.28 0.79
C VAL A 44 4.78 10.65 -0.38
N ASP A 45 5.47 9.55 -0.12
CA ASP A 45 6.11 8.70 -1.12
C ASP A 45 5.20 7.55 -1.57
N GLY A 46 5.68 6.75 -2.52
CA GLY A 46 4.97 5.57 -3.02
C GLY A 46 4.57 4.58 -1.93
N LYS A 47 5.43 4.39 -0.93
CA LYS A 47 5.18 3.49 0.21
C LYS A 47 4.08 4.03 1.14
N ARG A 48 4.02 5.34 1.31
CA ARG A 48 3.00 6.02 2.13
C ARG A 48 1.61 5.91 1.53
N LEU A 49 1.48 5.83 0.20
CA LEU A 49 0.17 5.69 -0.47
C LEU A 49 -0.61 4.46 0.02
N ILE A 50 0.08 3.40 0.46
CA ILE A 50 -0.54 2.18 1.00
C ILE A 50 -1.40 2.45 2.24
N HIS A 51 -1.03 3.47 3.03
CA HIS A 51 -1.73 3.84 4.27
C HIS A 51 -2.67 5.03 4.11
N ILE A 52 -2.72 5.66 2.93
CA ILE A 52 -3.59 6.81 2.70
C ILE A 52 -5.00 6.32 2.37
N ASP A 53 -5.90 6.50 3.34
CA ASP A 53 -7.33 6.31 3.17
C ASP A 53 -8.08 7.66 3.14
N SER A 54 -9.40 7.60 2.96
CA SER A 54 -10.28 8.78 2.97
C SER A 54 -10.25 9.57 4.28
N SER A 55 -9.82 8.97 5.40
CA SER A 55 -9.71 9.63 6.71
C SER A 55 -8.34 10.30 6.93
N HIS A 56 -7.32 9.88 6.18
CA HIS A 56 -5.97 10.47 6.20
C HIS A 56 -5.86 11.70 5.30
N LEU A 57 -6.59 11.74 4.18
CA LEU A 57 -6.56 12.87 3.23
C LEU A 57 -6.85 14.25 3.86
N PRO A 58 -7.85 14.41 4.76
CA PRO A 58 -8.06 15.67 5.49
C PRO A 58 -6.86 16.09 6.34
N LYS A 59 -6.15 15.14 6.94
CA LYS A 59 -5.01 15.40 7.84
C LYS A 59 -3.80 15.97 7.09
N ILE A 60 -3.67 15.65 5.80
CA ILE A 60 -2.59 16.17 4.94
C ILE A 60 -2.97 17.48 4.22
N GLY A 61 -4.21 17.95 4.35
CA GLY A 61 -4.70 19.22 3.78
C GLY A 61 -5.70 19.07 2.63
N ILE A 62 -6.14 17.85 2.31
CA ILE A 62 -7.15 17.59 1.27
C ILE A 62 -8.50 17.43 1.96
N THR A 63 -9.25 18.52 2.08
CA THR A 63 -10.49 18.57 2.88
C THR A 63 -11.76 18.50 2.05
N ASP A 64 -11.68 18.69 0.74
CA ASP A 64 -12.85 18.62 -0.14
C ASP A 64 -13.34 17.18 -0.28
N PHE A 65 -14.61 16.94 0.03
CA PHE A 65 -15.18 15.59 0.08
C PHE A 65 -15.21 14.87 -1.27
N GLU A 66 -15.50 15.59 -2.36
CA GLU A 66 -15.54 14.99 -3.70
C GLU A 66 -14.12 14.70 -4.20
N HIS A 67 -13.16 15.57 -3.88
CA HIS A 67 -11.75 15.29 -4.16
C HIS A 67 -11.25 14.09 -3.35
N ILE A 68 -11.63 13.96 -2.07
CA ILE A 68 -11.26 12.82 -1.22
C ILE A 68 -11.74 11.50 -1.84
N LYS A 69 -12.98 11.45 -2.33
CA LYS A 69 -13.54 10.26 -2.99
C LYS A 69 -12.73 9.88 -4.23
N LEU A 70 -12.48 10.84 -5.12
CA LEU A 70 -11.78 10.61 -6.38
C LEU A 70 -10.34 10.17 -6.14
N ILE A 71 -9.60 10.90 -5.29
CA ILE A 71 -8.21 10.57 -4.96
C ILE A 71 -8.13 9.20 -4.29
N ALA A 72 -8.97 8.91 -3.30
CA ALA A 72 -8.97 7.60 -2.64
C ALA A 72 -9.30 6.46 -3.61
N LYS A 73 -10.17 6.68 -4.59
CA LYS A 73 -10.43 5.72 -5.66
C LYS A 73 -9.19 5.52 -6.55
N CYS A 74 -8.59 6.60 -7.04
CA CYS A 74 -7.39 6.52 -7.89
C CYS A 74 -6.21 5.83 -7.17
N ILE A 75 -6.06 6.01 -5.85
CA ILE A 75 -5.06 5.29 -5.05
C ILE A 75 -5.35 3.78 -5.04
N ARG A 76 -6.61 3.37 -4.83
CA ARG A 76 -6.99 1.94 -4.87
C ARG A 76 -6.75 1.33 -6.25
N ASP A 77 -7.17 2.03 -7.31
CA ASP A 77 -6.98 1.59 -8.70
C ASP A 77 -5.48 1.44 -9.02
N MET A 78 -4.63 2.33 -8.52
CA MET A 78 -3.18 2.29 -8.73
C MET A 78 -2.47 1.17 -7.97
N LEU A 79 -2.92 0.87 -6.75
CA LEU A 79 -2.34 -0.20 -5.93
C LEU A 79 -2.80 -1.59 -6.37
N GLU A 80 -3.80 -1.68 -7.25
CA GLU A 80 -4.42 -2.92 -7.74
C GLU A 80 -4.87 -3.83 -6.59
N ILE A 81 -5.31 -3.23 -5.48
CA ILE A 81 -5.79 -3.95 -4.30
C ILE A 81 -7.30 -4.18 -4.36
N GLU A 82 -7.74 -5.34 -3.86
CA GLU A 82 -9.16 -5.64 -3.66
C GLU A 82 -9.81 -4.61 -2.72
N ASP A 83 -11.04 -4.21 -3.06
CA ASP A 83 -11.88 -3.45 -2.15
C ASP A 83 -12.13 -4.25 -0.85
N PRO A 84 -12.27 -3.55 0.30
CA PRO A 84 -12.51 -4.22 1.57
C PRO A 84 -13.84 -5.00 1.56
N ASP A 85 -13.76 -6.32 1.64
CA ASP A 85 -14.91 -7.22 1.76
C ASP A 85 -15.24 -7.48 3.24
N TRP A 86 -16.34 -6.91 3.72
CA TRP A 86 -16.83 -7.09 5.09
C TRP A 86 -17.42 -8.48 5.36
N HIS A 87 -17.69 -9.28 4.33
CA HIS A 87 -18.14 -10.67 4.46
C HIS A 87 -16.99 -11.67 4.49
N ARG A 88 -15.74 -11.20 4.37
CA ARG A 88 -14.55 -12.04 4.43
C ARG A 88 -14.49 -12.81 5.75
N SER A 89 -14.42 -14.14 5.65
CA SER A 89 -14.32 -15.01 6.83
C SER A 89 -13.07 -14.69 7.65
N ILE A 90 -13.23 -14.63 8.98
CA ILE A 90 -12.14 -14.57 9.95
C ILE A 90 -11.27 -15.83 9.97
N SER A 91 -11.53 -16.83 9.11
CA SER A 91 -10.66 -17.99 8.91
C SER A 91 -9.67 -17.79 7.75
N LYS A 92 -9.84 -16.71 6.98
CA LYS A 92 -8.99 -16.35 5.85
C LYS A 92 -8.07 -15.18 6.24
N PRO A 93 -6.95 -15.00 5.53
CA PRO A 93 -6.14 -13.80 5.67
C PRO A 93 -6.97 -12.52 5.51
N PRO A 94 -6.68 -11.46 6.29
CA PRO A 94 -7.47 -10.23 6.31
C PRO A 94 -7.47 -9.50 4.97
N ARG A 95 -6.42 -9.69 4.16
CA ARG A 95 -6.29 -9.16 2.81
C ARG A 95 -5.75 -10.24 1.86
N GLU A 96 -5.83 -9.98 0.57
CA GLU A 96 -5.13 -10.75 -0.45
C GLU A 96 -3.60 -10.72 -0.27
N ASN A 97 -2.90 -11.61 -0.98
CA ASN A 97 -1.44 -11.71 -0.87
C ASN A 97 -0.72 -10.41 -1.29
N LEU A 98 -1.22 -9.72 -2.32
CA LEU A 98 -0.66 -8.44 -2.77
C LEU A 98 -0.84 -7.36 -1.69
N GLY A 99 -2.06 -7.17 -1.19
CA GLY A 99 -2.34 -6.23 -0.12
C GLY A 99 -1.49 -6.47 1.14
N MET A 100 -1.35 -7.73 1.59
CA MET A 100 -0.48 -8.08 2.72
C MET A 100 1.00 -7.79 2.45
N TYR A 101 1.46 -8.05 1.22
CA TYR A 101 2.83 -7.74 0.81
C TYR A 101 3.08 -6.23 0.80
N LEU A 102 2.16 -5.44 0.26
CA LEU A 102 2.24 -3.98 0.23
C LEU A 102 2.27 -3.39 1.64
N GLU A 103 1.40 -3.84 2.54
CA GLU A 103 1.43 -3.42 3.96
C GLU A 103 2.79 -3.71 4.61
N MET A 104 3.37 -4.87 4.32
CA MET A 104 4.71 -5.23 4.82
C MET A 104 5.81 -4.34 4.23
N LYS A 105 5.71 -3.98 2.94
CA LYS A 105 6.63 -3.10 2.20
C LYS A 105 6.50 -1.61 2.51
N SER A 106 5.38 -1.18 3.09
CA SER A 106 5.17 0.21 3.49
C SER A 106 6.21 0.70 4.52
N GLY A 107 6.74 -0.21 5.35
CA GLY A 107 7.79 0.09 6.31
C GLY A 107 9.18 0.20 5.66
N THR A 108 10.08 0.89 6.35
CA THR A 108 11.50 0.97 5.98
C THR A 108 12.32 -0.03 6.79
N GLY A 109 13.33 -0.63 6.16
CA GLY A 109 14.27 -1.53 6.81
C GLY A 109 14.85 -2.56 5.85
N GLU A 110 16.14 -2.85 6.00
CA GLU A 110 16.92 -3.72 5.10
C GLU A 110 16.21 -5.06 4.82
N ARG A 111 15.80 -5.78 5.88
CA ARG A 111 15.08 -7.05 5.76
C ARG A 111 13.74 -6.96 5.01
N ARG A 112 13.04 -5.82 5.11
CA ARG A 112 11.77 -5.59 4.40
C ARG A 112 12.02 -5.22 2.94
N ASP A 113 13.02 -4.38 2.71
CA ASP A 113 13.42 -3.93 1.38
C ASP A 113 13.98 -5.10 0.53
N GLU A 114 14.69 -6.05 1.15
CA GLU A 114 15.20 -7.26 0.49
C GLU A 114 14.14 -8.30 0.10
N ARG A 115 12.98 -8.30 0.76
CA ARG A 115 11.92 -9.28 0.47
C ARG A 115 11.20 -8.95 -0.83
N THR A 116 11.30 -9.84 -1.81
CA THR A 116 10.56 -9.70 -3.06
C THR A 116 9.17 -10.31 -2.98
N TYR A 117 8.25 -9.91 -3.88
CA TYR A 117 6.89 -10.45 -3.89
C TYR A 117 6.88 -11.98 -4.12
N LYS A 118 7.73 -12.49 -5.01
CA LYS A 118 7.89 -13.94 -5.23
C LYS A 118 8.30 -14.70 -3.96
N LYS A 119 9.28 -14.16 -3.21
CA LYS A 119 9.70 -14.74 -1.93
C LYS A 119 8.58 -14.67 -0.88
N PHE A 120 7.81 -13.59 -0.88
CA PHE A 120 6.66 -13.45 0.00
C PHE A 120 5.58 -14.49 -0.30
N LEU A 121 5.23 -14.68 -1.58
CA LEU A 121 4.26 -15.68 -2.01
C LEU A 121 4.70 -17.10 -1.64
N ALA A 122 5.97 -17.46 -1.87
CA ALA A 122 6.49 -18.78 -1.51
C ALA A 122 6.33 -19.10 -0.01
N ASN A 123 6.42 -18.09 0.85
CA ASN A 123 6.19 -18.26 2.29
C ASN A 123 4.71 -18.26 2.69
N THR A 124 3.81 -17.81 1.81
CA THR A 124 2.38 -17.58 2.13
C THR A 124 1.48 -18.66 1.52
N THR A 125 1.86 -19.26 0.40
CA THR A 125 1.04 -20.26 -0.32
C THR A 125 0.73 -21.50 0.52
N ASP A 126 1.70 -21.97 1.30
CA ASP A 126 1.56 -23.18 2.12
C ASP A 126 1.36 -22.87 3.61
N ALA A 127 1.44 -21.59 4.01
CA ALA A 127 1.27 -21.19 5.39
C ALA A 127 -0.21 -21.26 5.78
N LYS A 128 -0.51 -22.07 6.79
CA LYS A 128 -1.83 -22.04 7.42
C LYS A 128 -1.98 -20.69 8.11
N TRP A 129 -2.80 -19.81 7.54
CA TRP A 129 -3.17 -18.57 8.21
C TRP A 129 -3.81 -18.90 9.55
N GLN A 130 -3.32 -18.27 10.60
CA GLN A 130 -3.88 -18.33 11.94
C GLN A 130 -4.11 -16.89 12.40
N PRO A 131 -5.33 -16.55 12.84
CA PRO A 131 -5.50 -15.28 13.52
C PRO A 131 -4.60 -15.31 14.75
N PRO A 132 -4.00 -14.18 15.14
CA PRO A 132 -3.22 -14.13 16.35
C PRO A 132 -4.13 -14.57 17.52
N LEU A 133 -3.82 -15.73 18.13
CA LEU A 133 -4.63 -16.37 19.18
C LEU A 133 -4.66 -15.57 20.50
N ALA A 134 -3.86 -14.51 20.54
CA ALA A 134 -3.86 -13.47 21.56
C ALA A 134 -3.55 -12.15 20.84
N ASN A 135 -3.75 -11.01 21.50
CA ASN A 135 -3.64 -9.63 20.97
C ASN A 135 -2.24 -9.20 20.45
N HIS A 136 -1.43 -10.14 19.98
CA HIS A 136 -0.07 -10.00 19.52
C HIS A 136 -0.06 -10.47 18.06
N CYS A 137 -0.19 -9.52 17.12
CA CYS A 137 -0.17 -9.76 15.68
C CYS A 137 1.19 -10.34 15.22
N LEU A 138 1.39 -11.64 15.37
CA LEU A 138 2.57 -12.36 14.88
C LEU A 138 2.12 -13.51 13.97
N ILE A 139 2.57 -13.47 12.71
CA ILE A 139 2.57 -14.64 11.83
C ILE A 139 3.76 -15.50 12.25
N LEU A 140 3.51 -16.67 12.83
CA LEU A 140 4.55 -17.63 13.20
C LEU A 140 5.01 -18.41 11.96
N PRO A 141 6.32 -18.57 11.74
CA PRO A 141 6.81 -19.56 10.78
C PRO A 141 6.60 -20.97 11.33
N HIS A 142 6.44 -21.94 10.41
CA HIS A 142 6.51 -23.37 10.73
C HIS A 142 7.94 -23.80 11.05
#